data_AF-F3GNV5-F1
#
_entry.id   AF-F3GNV5-F1
#
_cell.length_a   1.000
_cell.length_b   1.000
_cell.length_c   1.000
_cell.angle_alpha   90.00
_cell.angle_beta   90.00
_cell.angle_gamma   90.00
#
_symmetry.space_group_name_H-M   'P 1'
#
loop_
_entity.id
_entity.type
_entity.pdbx_description
1 polymer ?
#
loop_
_entity_poly.entity_id
_entity_poly.type
_entity_poly.pdbx_seq_one_letter_code
_entity_poly.pdbx_strand_id
1 'polypeptide(L)' 'RLVSLALFVCAPFLSAAPHASAERLQQLANEPFWISLGHYEAGKLGGWRSYVTDPKFFLAANGAHDPQAELSATLDAI' A
#
# COMPACT_ATOMS: atom_id res chain seq x y z
N ARG A 1 24.87 0.55 -50.32
CA ARG A 1 23.54 0.37 -49.69
C ARG A 1 23.77 0.18 -48.20
N LEU A 2 23.58 1.24 -47.41
CA LEU A 2 23.85 1.23 -45.96
C LEU A 2 22.61 0.66 -45.26
N VAL A 3 22.75 -0.54 -44.70
CA VAL A 3 21.72 -1.17 -43.87
C VAL A 3 21.62 -0.36 -42.58
N SER A 4 20.49 0.35 -42.42
CA SER A 4 20.18 1.07 -41.19
C SER A 4 19.77 0.06 -40.14
N LEU A 5 20.64 -0.17 -39.16
CA LEU A 5 20.37 -1.00 -37.99
C LEU A 5 19.39 -0.23 -37.09
N ALA A 6 18.11 -0.56 -37.16
CA ALA A 6 17.10 0.02 -36.28
C ALA A 6 17.37 -0.42 -34.84
N LEU A 7 17.91 0.50 -34.03
CA LEU A 7 18.06 0.33 -32.60
C LEU A 7 16.65 0.22 -32.00
N PHE A 8 16.23 -1.00 -31.63
CA PHE A 8 15.05 -1.20 -30.79
C PHE A 8 15.39 -0.59 -29.42
N VAL A 9 15.08 0.70 -29.25
CA VAL A 9 15.11 1.34 -27.93
C VAL A 9 14.01 0.68 -27.13
N CYS A 10 14.38 -0.35 -26.37
CA CYS A 10 13.59 -0.82 -25.25
C CYS A 10 13.56 0.37 -24.28
N ALA A 11 12.53 1.21 -24.39
CA ALA A 11 12.24 2.18 -23.35
C ALA A 11 12.04 1.34 -22.09
N PRO A 12 12.90 1.47 -21.05
CA PRO A 12 12.59 0.82 -19.81
C PRO A 12 11.24 1.41 -19.41
N PHE A 13 10.24 0.54 -19.31
CA PHE A 13 8.99 0.87 -18.66
C PHE A 13 9.36 1.24 -17.22
N LEU A 14 9.76 2.49 -16.99
CA LEU A 14 9.67 3.12 -15.68
C LEU A 14 8.18 3.21 -15.40
N SER A 15 7.61 2.09 -14.96
CA SER A 15 6.34 2.11 -14.26
C SER A 15 6.66 2.81 -12.96
N ALA A 16 6.50 4.14 -12.94
CA ALA A 16 6.43 4.85 -11.67
C ALA A 16 5.28 4.19 -10.93
N ALA A 17 5.59 3.46 -9.86
CA ALA A 17 4.56 2.93 -8.98
C ALA A 17 3.63 4.10 -8.66
N PRO A 18 2.30 3.94 -8.80
CA PRO A 18 1.38 5.01 -8.50
C PRO A 18 1.55 5.38 -7.02
N HIS A 19 2.33 6.42 -6.75
CA HIS A 19 2.46 6.98 -5.41
C HIS A 19 1.11 7.60 -5.08
N ALA A 20 0.32 6.89 -4.28
CA ALA A 20 -0.91 7.44 -3.75
C ALA A 20 -0.56 8.68 -2.93
N SER A 21 -1.27 9.79 -3.19
CA SER A 21 -1.14 10.97 -2.34
C SER A 21 -1.52 10.63 -0.89
N ALA A 22 -0.97 11.36 0.08
CA ALA A 22 -1.28 11.15 1.49
C ALA A 22 -2.80 11.18 1.75
N GLU A 23 -3.52 12.08 1.10
CA GLU A 23 -4.99 12.19 1.19
C GLU A 23 -5.69 10.95 0.64
N ARG A 24 -5.22 10.41 -0.49
CA ARG A 24 -5.78 9.18 -1.08
C ARG A 24 -5.47 7.96 -0.21
N LEU A 25 -4.27 7.88 0.35
CA LEU A 25 -3.93 6.82 1.32
C LEU A 25 -4.84 6.89 2.54
N GLN A 26 -5.09 8.08 3.09
CA GLN A 26 -6.03 8.25 4.19
C GLN A 26 -7.44 7.82 3.83
N GLN A 27 -7.94 8.18 2.64
CA GLN A 27 -9.26 7.74 2.18
C GLN A 27 -9.34 6.21 2.09
N LEU A 28 -8.38 5.58 1.40
CA LEU A 28 -8.33 4.13 1.23
C LEU A 28 -8.14 3.39 2.56
N ALA A 29 -7.37 3.94 3.49
CA ALA A 29 -7.17 3.36 4.81
C ALA A 29 -8.44 3.35 5.66
N ASN A 30 -9.43 4.18 5.34
CA ASN A 30 -10.74 4.22 6.00
C ASN A 30 -11.82 3.46 5.22
N GLU A 31 -11.50 2.88 4.06
CA GLU A 31 -12.48 2.12 3.28
C GLU A 31 -12.91 0.85 4.02
N PRO A 32 -14.22 0.52 4.07
CA PRO A 32 -14.73 -0.64 4.82
C PRO A 32 -14.07 -1.97 4.44
N PHE A 33 -13.69 -2.10 3.17
CA PHE A 33 -13.01 -3.29 2.67
C PHE A 33 -11.62 -3.44 3.28
N TRP A 34 -10.83 -2.36 3.33
CA TRP A 34 -9.51 -2.36 3.93
C TRP A 34 -9.57 -2.59 5.45
N ILE A 35 -10.51 -1.91 6.12
CA ILE A 35 -10.79 -2.10 7.55
C ILE A 35 -11.09 -3.58 7.85
N SER A 36 -11.91 -4.22 7.01
CA SER A 36 -12.23 -5.64 7.15
C SER A 36 -11.04 -6.56 6.88
N LEU A 37 -10.22 -6.24 5.87
CA LEU A 37 -9.05 -7.03 5.49
C LEU A 37 -8.02 -7.11 6.61
N GLY A 38 -7.72 -5.98 7.26
CA GLY A 38 -6.83 -5.95 8.43
C GLY A 38 -7.52 -6.31 9.75
N HIS A 39 -8.79 -6.72 9.72
CA HIS A 39 -9.61 -7.04 10.90
C HIS A 39 -9.62 -5.93 11.97
N TYR A 40 -9.69 -4.68 11.53
CA TYR A 40 -9.68 -3.51 12.40
C TYR A 40 -11.05 -3.25 13.04
N GLU A 41 -11.00 -2.82 14.30
CA GLU A 41 -12.14 -2.27 15.02
C GLU A 41 -11.78 -0.86 15.55
N ALA A 42 -12.76 0.04 15.52
CA ALA A 42 -12.61 1.36 16.09
C ALA A 42 -12.65 1.27 17.64
N GLY A 43 -11.66 1.86 18.30
CA GLY A 43 -11.62 1.94 19.75
C GLY A 43 -12.74 2.82 20.32
N LYS A 44 -13.16 2.55 21.57
CA LYS A 44 -14.20 3.35 22.27
C LYS A 44 -13.86 4.83 22.41
N LEU A 45 -12.56 5.17 22.40
CA LEU A 45 -12.04 6.54 22.49
C LEU A 45 -11.45 7.01 21.13
N GLY A 46 -11.81 6.34 20.04
CA GLY A 46 -11.20 6.51 18.73
C GLY A 46 -9.98 5.61 18.52
N GLY A 47 -9.34 5.79 17.37
CA GLY A 47 -8.22 4.96 16.91
C GLY A 47 -8.65 3.59 16.40
N TRP A 48 -7.69 2.82 15.93
CA TRP A 48 -7.90 1.51 15.35
C TRP A 48 -7.15 0.44 16.14
N ARG A 49 -7.71 -0.76 16.15
CA ARG A 49 -7.06 -1.96 16.68
C ARG A 49 -7.47 -3.17 15.86
N SER A 50 -6.50 -3.91 15.36
CA SER A 50 -6.73 -5.20 14.73
C SER A 50 -7.00 -6.29 15.77
N TYR A 51 -7.86 -7.24 15.40
CA TYR A 51 -8.01 -8.49 16.13
C TYR A 51 -6.89 -9.51 15.86
N VAL A 52 -6.08 -9.29 14.82
CA VAL A 52 -4.92 -10.15 14.52
C VAL A 52 -3.81 -9.86 15.52
N THR A 53 -3.30 -10.91 16.16
CA THR A 53 -2.25 -10.83 17.18
C THR A 53 -0.89 -11.29 16.68
N ASP A 54 -0.81 -11.97 15.54
CA ASP A 54 0.46 -12.37 14.94
C ASP A 54 1.14 -11.14 14.31
N PRO A 55 2.30 -10.70 14.82
CA PRO A 55 3.00 -9.54 14.27
C PRO A 55 3.45 -9.73 12.82
N LYS A 56 3.57 -10.97 12.32
CA LYS A 56 3.96 -11.25 10.93
C LYS A 56 2.86 -10.96 9.91
N PHE A 57 1.62 -10.75 10.38
CA PHE A 57 0.52 -10.35 9.51
C PHE A 57 0.72 -8.93 8.97
N PHE A 58 1.34 -8.05 9.77
CA PHE A 58 1.53 -6.64 9.44
C PHE A 58 2.89 -6.40 8.80
N LEU A 59 2.90 -5.63 7.72
CA LEU A 59 4.11 -5.12 7.10
C LEU A 59 4.63 -3.88 7.84
N ALA A 60 3.73 -3.05 8.37
CA ALA A 60 4.10 -1.90 9.18
C ALA A 60 4.31 -2.27 10.66
N ALA A 61 5.33 -1.69 11.29
CA ALA A 61 5.64 -1.93 12.71
C ALA A 61 4.47 -1.60 13.66
N ASN A 62 3.64 -0.62 13.31
CA ASN A 62 2.42 -0.25 14.05
C ASN A 62 1.15 -0.61 13.28
N GLY A 63 1.23 -1.52 12.29
CA GLY A 63 0.11 -1.86 11.41
C GLY A 63 -1.13 -2.30 12.17
N ALA A 64 -0.96 -3.05 13.26
CA ALA A 64 -2.07 -3.50 14.12
C ALA A 64 -2.92 -2.37 14.73
N HIS A 65 -2.40 -1.13 14.78
CA HIS A 65 -3.09 0.03 15.34
C HIS A 65 -3.24 1.19 14.36
N ASP A 66 -2.67 1.05 13.17
CA ASP A 66 -2.62 2.10 12.16
C ASP A 66 -2.88 1.50 10.76
N PRO A 67 -4.16 1.45 10.34
CA PRO A 67 -4.52 0.92 9.04
C PRO A 67 -3.91 1.72 7.88
N GLN A 68 -3.59 3.00 8.09
CA GLN A 68 -2.94 3.81 7.07
C GLN A 68 -1.47 3.43 6.92
N ALA A 69 -0.74 3.25 8.03
CA ALA A 69 0.63 2.77 7.99
C ALA A 69 0.73 1.38 7.33
N GLU A 70 -0.20 0.48 7.66
CA GLU A 70 -0.25 -0.86 7.05
C GLU A 70 -0.53 -0.81 5.55
N LEU A 71 -1.46 0.06 5.12
CA LEU A 71 -1.77 0.21 3.70
C LEU A 71 -0.58 0.75 2.93
N SER A 72 0.11 1.75 3.49
CA SER A 72 1.33 2.31 2.88
C SER A 72 2.39 1.23 2.72
N ALA A 73 2.68 0.46 3.78
CA ALA A 73 3.68 -0.60 3.75
C ALA A 73 3.31 -1.72 2.75
N THR A 74 2.02 -2.00 2.57
CA THR A 74 1.52 -2.95 1.58
C THR A 74 1.76 -2.46 0.16
N LEU A 75 1.48 -1.18 -0.12
CA LEU A 75 1.70 -0.59 -1.45
C LEU A 75 3.19 -0.45 -1.78
N ASP A 76 4.04 -0.25 -0.79
CA ASP A 76 5.50 -0.19 -0.98
C ASP A 76 6.12 -1.58 -1.25
N ALA A 77 5.42 -2.66 -0.91
CA ALA A 77 5.90 -4.05 -1.05
C ALA A 77 5.53 -4.71 -2.39
N ILE A 78 4.77 -4.04 -3.27
CA ILE A 78 4.29 -4.55 -4.57
C ILE A 78 4.97 -3.87 -5.76
#